data_AF-A0A401IB99-F1
#
_entry.id   AF-A0A401IB99-F1
#
_cell.length_a   1.000
_cell.length_b   1.000
_cell.length_c   1.000
_cell.angle_alpha   90.00
_cell.angle_beta   90.00
_cell.angle_gamma   90.00
#
_symmetry.space_group_name_H-M   'P 1'
#
loop_
_entity.id
_entity.type
_entity.pdbx_description
1 polymer ?
#
loop_
_entity_poly.entity_id
_entity_poly.type
_entity_poly.pdbx_seq_one_letter_code
_entity_poly.pdbx_strand_id
1 'polypeptide(L)'
;MRSAKDNNFPYSSSTVCYFEVDKNGKVSQIYHKNKSDRPKLLEVYQRVNNNATTLYAVWPGKWSSDLFIIDDLDAFAKGFNLI
;
A
#
# COMPACT_ATOMS: atom_id res chain seq x y z
N MET A 1 -14.53 -0.23 -4.24
CA MET A 1 -13.18 -0.68 -3.85
C MET A 1 -12.63 -1.50 -5.00
N ARG A 2 -11.44 -1.15 -5.51
CA ARG A 2 -10.81 -1.80 -6.67
C ARG A 2 -9.63 -2.67 -6.22
N SER A 3 -9.34 -3.75 -6.95
CA SER A 3 -8.12 -4.54 -6.77
C SER A 3 -6.92 -3.82 -7.41
N ALA A 4 -5.77 -3.80 -6.73
CA ALA A 4 -4.54 -3.25 -7.31
C ALA A 4 -3.97 -4.15 -8.41
N LYS A 5 -4.12 -5.47 -8.27
CA LYS A 5 -3.68 -6.49 -9.23
C LYS A 5 -4.26 -6.30 -10.63
N ASP A 6 -5.54 -5.92 -10.71
CA ASP A 6 -6.27 -5.87 -11.99
C ASP A 6 -6.26 -4.51 -12.69
N ASN A 7 -5.63 -3.48 -12.11
CA ASN A 7 -5.77 -2.08 -12.55
C ASN A 7 -4.44 -1.39 -12.96
N ASN A 8 -3.37 -2.14 -13.21
CA ASN A 8 -2.03 -1.59 -13.52
C ASN A 8 -1.61 -0.49 -12.52
N PHE A 9 -1.77 -0.79 -11.23
CA PHE A 9 -1.65 0.17 -10.14
C PHE A 9 -0.22 0.71 -10.03
N PRO A 10 0.00 2.04 -9.93
CA PRO A 10 1.35 2.60 -9.92
C PRO A 10 1.96 2.60 -8.52
N TYR A 11 2.44 1.43 -8.08
CA TYR A 11 2.89 1.20 -6.71
C TYR A 11 3.92 2.22 -6.17
N SER A 12 4.88 2.62 -7.01
CA SER A 12 5.96 3.53 -6.64
C SER A 12 5.63 5.02 -6.87
N SER A 13 4.41 5.35 -7.32
CA SER A 13 4.05 6.75 -7.57
C SER A 13 3.94 7.55 -6.29
N SER A 14 4.61 8.70 -6.24
CA SER A 14 4.60 9.62 -5.09
C SER A 14 3.21 10.24 -4.81
N THR A 15 2.27 10.11 -5.75
CA THR A 15 0.89 10.58 -5.58
C THR A 15 -0.02 9.56 -4.92
N VAL A 16 0.39 8.30 -4.82
CA VAL A 16 -0.35 7.26 -4.11
C VAL A 16 -0.22 7.47 -2.61
N CYS A 17 -1.32 7.34 -1.87
CA CYS A 17 -1.33 7.38 -0.42
C CYS A 17 -1.67 6.01 0.15
N TYR A 18 -0.73 5.38 0.83
CA TYR A 18 -0.94 4.09 1.49
C TYR A 18 -1.38 4.27 2.93
N PHE A 19 -2.22 3.35 3.40
CA PHE A 19 -2.59 3.22 4.80
C PHE A 19 -2.96 1.78 5.12
N GLU A 20 -2.75 1.38 6.37
CA GLU A 20 -3.19 0.09 6.87
C GLU A 20 -4.38 0.26 7.80
N VAL A 21 -5.20 -0.78 7.85
CA VAL A 21 -6.32 -0.89 8.80
C VAL A 21 -6.10 -2.16 9.62
N ASP A 22 -6.07 -2.03 10.94
CA ASP A 22 -5.98 -3.17 11.85
C ASP A 22 -7.33 -3.86 12.07
N LYS A 23 -7.32 -4.99 12.79
CA LYS A 23 -8.54 -5.76 13.11
C LYS A 23 -9.54 -4.99 13.99
N ASN A 24 -9.09 -3.94 14.67
CA ASN A 24 -9.92 -3.07 15.51
C ASN A 24 -10.43 -1.84 14.73
N GLY A 25 -10.12 -1.73 13.44
CA GLY A 25 -10.51 -0.60 12.60
C GLY A 25 -9.63 0.63 12.76
N LYS A 26 -8.49 0.55 13.45
CA LYS A 26 -7.53 1.65 13.54
C LYS A 26 -6.86 1.85 12.20
N VAL A 27 -6.92 3.07 11.70
CA VAL A 27 -6.28 3.49 10.44
C VAL A 27 -4.94 4.14 10.74
N SER A 28 -3.89 3.68 10.05
CA SER A 28 -2.54 4.22 10.16
C SER A 28 -1.99 4.55 8.78
N GLN A 29 -1.54 5.80 8.59
CA GLN A 29 -0.91 6.23 7.34
C GLN A 29 0.48 5.61 7.19
N ILE A 30 0.82 5.21 5.96
CA ILE A 30 2.13 4.67 5.60
C ILE A 30 2.85 5.67 4.71
N TYR A 31 4.00 6.14 5.21
CA TYR A 31 4.91 6.99 4.44
C TYR A 31 5.80 6.11 3.55
N HIS A 32 6.01 6.54 2.31
CA HIS A 32 6.77 5.76 1.32
C HIS A 32 7.62 6.62 0.37
N LYS A 33 7.60 7.95 0.57
CA LYS A 33 8.21 8.90 -0.36
C LYS A 33 9.73 8.95 -0.24
N ASN A 34 10.27 8.60 0.93
CA ASN A 34 11.70 8.72 1.20
C ASN A 34 12.33 7.34 1.42
N LYS A 35 13.62 7.21 1.09
CA LYS A 35 14.40 5.98 1.38
C LYS A 35 14.41 5.63 2.87
N SER A 36 14.31 6.63 3.74
CA SER A 36 14.22 6.46 5.21
C SER A 36 12.93 5.77 5.66
N ASP A 37 11.89 5.73 4.82
CA ASP A 37 10.61 5.10 5.15
C ASP A 37 10.62 3.58 4.85
N ARG A 38 11.67 3.09 4.18
CA ARG A 38 11.83 1.69 3.80
C ARG A 38 11.69 0.69 4.96
N PRO A 39 12.28 0.91 6.16
CA PRO A 39 12.08 0.00 7.29
C PRO A 39 10.61 -0.11 7.71
N LYS A 40 9.88 1.02 7.73
CA LYS A 40 8.44 1.03 8.05
C LYS A 40 7.61 0.31 7.00
N LEU A 41 7.95 0.47 5.72
CA LEU A 41 7.32 -0.28 4.62
C LEU A 41 7.53 -1.78 4.78
N LEU A 42 8.72 -2.21 5.20
CA LEU A 42 9.01 -3.61 5.46
C LEU A 42 8.19 -4.16 6.64
N GLU A 43 8.07 -3.39 7.73
CA GLU A 43 7.23 -3.76 8.88
C GLU A 43 5.76 -3.88 8.50
N VAL A 44 5.24 -2.98 7.65
CA VAL A 44 3.88 -3.08 7.12
C VAL A 44 3.75 -4.33 6.27
N TYR A 45 4.68 -4.57 5.34
CA TYR A 45 4.67 -5.75 4.48
C TYR A 45 4.61 -7.05 5.31
N GLN A 46 5.42 -7.16 6.36
CA GLN A 46 5.41 -8.31 7.28
C GLN A 46 4.07 -8.44 8.02
N ARG A 47 3.49 -7.34 8.50
CA ARG A 47 2.20 -7.35 9.21
C ARG A 47 1.04 -7.76 8.29
N VAL A 48 1.04 -7.28 7.05
CA VAL A 48 0.03 -7.63 6.06
C VAL A 48 0.19 -9.07 5.61
N ASN A 49 1.43 -9.53 5.36
CA ASN A 49 1.73 -10.92 5.04
C ASN A 49 1.32 -11.91 6.15
N ASN A 50 1.42 -11.48 7.41
CA ASN A 50 0.94 -12.23 8.58
C ASN A 50 -0.59 -12.11 8.81
N ASN A 51 -1.34 -11.47 7.90
CA ASN A 51 -2.78 -11.19 8.04
C ASN A 51 -3.15 -10.45 9.35
N ALA A 52 -2.24 -9.62 9.86
CA ALA A 52 -2.46 -8.80 11.05
C ALA A 52 -3.20 -7.50 10.70
N THR A 53 -2.88 -6.89 9.57
CA THR A 53 -3.48 -5.66 9.05
C THR A 53 -3.84 -5.81 7.57
N THR A 54 -4.76 -4.99 7.08
CA THR A 54 -5.10 -4.92 5.64
C THR A 54 -4.52 -3.65 5.04
N LEU A 55 -3.85 -3.78 3.91
CA LEU A 55 -3.21 -2.66 3.21
C LEU A 55 -4.13 -2.08 2.14
N TYR A 56 -4.29 -0.77 2.18
CA TYR A 56 -5.06 0.00 1.23
C TYR A 56 -4.23 1.12 0.64
N ALA A 57 -4.66 1.59 -0.52
CA ALA A 57 -4.09 2.75 -1.16
C ALA A 57 -5.16 3.60 -1.84
N VAL A 58 -4.99 4.92 -1.76
CA VAL A 58 -5.74 5.86 -2.58
C VAL A 58 -4.82 6.35 -3.67
N TRP A 59 -5.25 6.17 -4.92
CA TRP A 59 -4.55 6.73 -6.07
C TRP A 59 -5.41 7.83 -6.68
N PRO A 60 -4.93 9.09 -6.68
CA PRO A 60 -5.56 10.15 -7.46
C PRO A 60 -5.31 9.86 -8.95
N GLY A 61 -6.31 9.29 -9.60
CA GLY A 61 -6.34 9.17 -11.05
C GLY A 61 -6.54 10.54 -11.71
N LYS A 62 -6.71 10.54 -13.03
CA LYS A 62 -6.88 11.79 -13.80
C LYS A 62 -8.18 12.55 -13.46
N TRP A 63 -9.23 11.82 -13.08
CA TRP A 63 -10.58 12.37 -12.91
C TRP A 63 -11.21 12.07 -11.54
N SER A 64 -10.76 11.01 -10.87
CA SER A 64 -11.26 10.57 -9.58
C SER A 64 -10.13 10.01 -8.72
N SER A 65 -10.26 10.13 -7.41
CA SER A 65 -9.47 9.36 -6.45
C SER A 65 -10.22 8.07 -6.16
N ASP A 66 -9.60 6.95 -6.49
CA ASP A 66 -10.16 5.63 -6.26
C ASP A 66 -9.45 4.95 -5.09
N LEU A 67 -10.22 4.21 -4.29
CA LEU A 67 -9.71 3.37 -3.20
C LEU A 67 -9.40 1.96 -3.73
N PHE A 68 -8.16 1.55 -3.51
CA PHE A 68 -7.63 0.24 -3.88
C PHE A 68 -7.28 -0.58 -2.64
N ILE A 69 -7.58 -1.87 -2.70
CA ILE A 69 -6.98 -2.86 -1.81
C ILE A 69 -5.69 -3.35 -2.45
N ILE A 70 -4.62 -3.43 -1.64
CA ILE A 70 -3.35 -3.99 -2.09
C ILE A 70 -3.38 -5.50 -1.80
N ASP A 71 -3.93 -6.22 -2.77
CA ASP A 71 -4.04 -7.68 -2.78
C ASP A 71 -2.82 -8.37 -3.40
N ASP A 72 -2.09 -7.67 -4.27
CA ASP A 72 -0.79 -8.12 -4.80
C ASP A 72 0.38 -7.58 -3.94
N LEU A 73 0.74 -8.37 -2.93
CA LEU A 73 1.85 -8.05 -2.02
C LEU A 73 3.23 -8.19 -2.68
N ASP A 74 3.36 -9.06 -3.70
CA ASP A 74 4.61 -9.26 -4.42
C ASP A 74 4.92 -8.05 -5.32
N ALA A 75 3.91 -7.54 -6.04
CA ALA A 75 4.03 -6.30 -6.80
C ALA A 75 4.34 -5.09 -5.91
N PHE A 76 3.72 -5.02 -4.72
CA PHE A 76 4.04 -4.00 -3.73
C PHE A 76 5.50 -4.11 -3.27
N ALA A 77 5.96 -5.30 -2.89
CA ALA A 77 7.32 -5.52 -2.43
C ALA A 77 8.36 -5.17 -3.52
N LYS A 78 8.11 -5.59 -4.77
CA LYS A 78 8.94 -5.21 -5.93
C LYS A 78 8.94 -3.71 -6.17
N GLY A 79 7.78 -3.04 -6.09
CA GLY A 79 7.66 -1.59 -6.28
C GLY A 79 8.49 -0.75 -5.31
N PHE A 80 8.74 -1.29 -4.11
CA PHE A 80 9.56 -0.66 -3.07
C PHE A 80 10.93 -1.33 -2.86
N ASN A 81 11.31 -2.25 -3.74
CA ASN A 81 12.52 -3.08 -3.67
C ASN A 81 12.69 -3.77 -2.30
N LEU A 82 11.62 -4.23 -1.65
CA LEU A 82 11.67 -4.86 -0.33
C LEU A 82 12.20 -6.31 -0.39
N ILE A 83 12.10 -6.94 -1.56
CA ILE A 83 12.61 -8.27 -1.91
C ILE A 83 13.43 -8.20 -3.21
#